data_AF-A0A3D5BS10-F1
#
_entry.id   AF-A0A3D5BS10-F1
#
_cell.length_a   1.000
_cell.length_b   1.000
_cell.length_c   1.000
_cell.angle_alpha   90.00
_cell.angle_beta   90.00
_cell.angle_gamma   90.00
#
_symmetry.space_group_name_H-M   'P 1'
#
loop_
_entity.id
_entity.type
_entity.pdbx_description
1 polymer ?
#
loop_
_entity_poly.entity_id
_entity_poly.type
_entity_poly.pdbx_seq_one_letter_code
_entity_poly.pdbx_strand_id
1 'polypeptide(L)'
;MSTADQKKQIILEYEKRFANNLAARVLDKPKPPLWMIFVPVFFVFFAQKMKQYSSGLGEFVQNYTKPRRLALDAVMDEQETGSPVDTARLLESAGAIPEQSRSLFQDWMLVLTDHYRTLLKAHGGTPEALIRSGYRSKTDYLLQCNVLNKAENAFAESLMSRIEGDDQDIRNVVEKMKIAVTDLRRQEADAIFR
;
A
#
# COMPACT_ATOMS: atom_id res chain seq x y z
N MET A 1 -16.07 -10.19 20.70
CA MET A 1 -15.61 -10.37 19.30
C MET A 1 -15.74 -9.02 18.62
N SER A 2 -14.71 -8.57 17.90
CA SER A 2 -14.78 -7.34 17.09
C SER A 2 -15.69 -7.56 15.89
N THR A 3 -16.58 -6.60 15.59
CA THR A 3 -17.43 -6.64 14.38
C THR A 3 -16.56 -6.45 13.13
N ALA A 4 -17.09 -6.81 11.95
CA ALA A 4 -16.38 -6.63 10.69
C ALA A 4 -15.97 -5.16 10.48
N ASP A 5 -16.86 -4.21 10.77
CA ASP A 5 -16.57 -2.77 10.71
C ASP A 5 -15.50 -2.31 11.69
N GLN A 6 -15.49 -2.85 12.91
CA GLN A 6 -14.44 -2.56 13.88
C GLN A 6 -13.08 -3.07 13.39
N LYS A 7 -13.03 -4.28 12.83
CA LYS A 7 -11.79 -4.83 12.25
C LYS A 7 -11.32 -4.01 11.05
N LYS A 8 -12.24 -3.60 10.18
CA LYS A 8 -11.95 -2.69 9.06
C LYS A 8 -11.26 -1.42 9.57
N GLN A 9 -11.81 -0.78 10.60
CA GLN A 9 -11.21 0.43 11.17
C GLN A 9 -9.83 0.16 11.79
N ILE A 10 -9.67 -0.95 12.51
CA ILE A 10 -8.37 -1.37 13.06
C ILE A 10 -7.32 -1.54 11.95
N ILE A 11 -7.69 -2.20 10.85
CA ILE A 11 -6.80 -2.43 9.69
C ILE A 11 -6.46 -1.09 9.01
N LEU A 12 -7.43 -0.21 8.81
CA LEU A 12 -7.18 1.10 8.18
C LEU A 12 -6.26 1.99 9.03
N GLU A 13 -6.45 2.04 10.34
CA GLU A 13 -5.56 2.80 11.23
C GLU A 13 -4.15 2.18 11.25
N TYR A 14 -4.06 0.85 11.19
CA TYR A 14 -2.78 0.17 11.04
C TYR A 14 -2.07 0.56 9.74
N GLU A 15 -2.76 0.56 8.59
CA GLU A 15 -2.18 0.96 7.30
C GLU A 15 -1.77 2.44 7.28
N LYS A 16 -2.56 3.32 7.90
CA LYS A 16 -2.19 4.73 8.06
C LYS A 16 -0.93 4.89 8.91
N ARG A 17 -0.83 4.18 10.02
CA ARG A 17 0.37 4.20 10.89
C ARG A 17 1.59 3.70 10.12
N PHE A 18 1.44 2.62 9.35
CA PHE A 18 2.49 2.12 8.46
C PHE A 18 2.93 3.18 7.45
N ALA A 19 1.97 3.80 6.77
CA ALA A 19 2.23 4.85 5.78
C ALA A 19 2.98 6.05 6.38
N ASN A 20 2.64 6.48 7.60
CA ASN A 20 3.34 7.54 8.31
C ASN A 20 4.78 7.15 8.63
N ASN A 21 5.01 5.93 9.12
CA ASN A 21 6.36 5.42 9.40
C ASN A 21 7.21 5.32 8.12
N LEU A 22 6.59 4.88 7.01
CA LEU A 22 7.24 4.83 5.70
C LEU A 22 7.60 6.23 5.22
N ALA A 23 6.67 7.18 5.28
CA ALA A 23 6.91 8.56 4.90
C ALA A 23 8.06 9.18 5.69
N ALA A 24 8.12 8.95 7.00
CA ALA A 24 9.19 9.46 7.86
C ALA A 24 10.57 8.92 7.49
N ARG A 25 10.67 7.71 6.92
CA ARG A 25 11.95 7.11 6.46
C ARG A 25 12.35 7.55 5.06
N VAL A 26 11.38 7.78 4.19
CA VAL A 26 11.63 8.13 2.79
C VAL A 26 11.83 9.64 2.62
N LEU A 27 11.18 10.46 3.45
CA LEU A 27 11.15 11.91 3.37
C LEU A 27 12.05 12.60 4.42
N ASP A 28 13.26 12.08 4.68
CA ASP A 28 14.23 12.60 5.66
C ASP A 28 14.13 14.12 5.95
N LYS A 29 14.28 14.49 7.24
CA LYS A 29 14.20 15.88 7.77
C LYS A 29 14.80 16.92 6.81
N PRO A 30 14.15 18.09 6.66
CA PRO A 30 14.36 19.00 5.54
C PRO A 30 15.81 19.49 5.47
N LYS A 31 16.54 19.06 4.43
CA LYS A 31 17.63 19.86 3.88
C LYS A 31 17.11 20.56 2.62
N PRO A 32 17.25 21.89 2.47
CA PRO A 32 16.37 22.68 1.62
C PRO A 32 16.72 22.78 0.11
N PRO A 33 17.30 21.75 -0.56
CA PRO A 33 17.12 21.67 -2.01
C PRO A 33 16.42 20.39 -2.51
N LEU A 34 16.26 19.34 -1.70
CA LEU A 34 15.71 18.06 -2.18
C LEU A 34 14.19 18.02 -2.28
N TRP A 35 13.47 18.95 -1.65
CA TRP A 35 12.01 19.04 -1.74
C TRP A 35 11.50 19.45 -3.14
N MET A 36 12.36 20.01 -4.01
CA MET A 36 12.00 20.37 -5.38
C MET A 36 11.96 19.16 -6.35
N ILE A 37 12.47 17.99 -5.93
CA ILE A 37 12.53 16.75 -6.73
C ILE A 37 11.38 15.77 -6.38
N PHE A 38 10.59 16.05 -5.34
CA PHE A 38 9.52 15.15 -4.84
C PHE A 38 8.15 15.34 -5.53
N VAL A 39 8.12 15.41 -6.87
CA VAL A 39 6.90 15.54 -7.69
C VAL A 39 6.95 14.53 -8.85
N PRO A 40 5.92 13.66 -9.09
CA PRO A 40 5.65 12.44 -8.35
C PRO A 40 5.65 11.18 -9.27
N VAL A 41 6.37 10.14 -8.85
CA VAL A 41 6.38 8.83 -9.54
C VAL A 41 5.13 8.00 -9.26
N PHE A 42 4.30 8.40 -8.30
CA PHE A 42 3.22 7.53 -7.85
C PHE A 42 1.85 7.75 -8.48
N PHE A 43 1.63 8.80 -9.28
CA PHE A 43 0.37 8.91 -10.02
C PHE A 43 0.53 9.71 -11.32
N VAL A 44 0.60 9.01 -12.45
CA VAL A 44 0.47 9.58 -13.81
C VAL A 44 -0.92 10.25 -14.04
N PHE A 45 -1.80 10.28 -13.03
CA PHE A 45 -3.07 11.02 -13.04
C PHE A 45 -3.05 12.41 -12.39
N PHE A 46 -1.98 12.83 -11.73
CA PHE A 46 -2.03 14.03 -10.88
C PHE A 46 -1.57 15.34 -11.54
N ALA A 47 -0.94 15.30 -12.72
CA ALA A 47 -0.43 16.50 -13.40
C ALA A 47 -1.52 17.55 -13.71
N GLN A 48 -2.78 17.14 -13.87
CA GLN A 48 -3.89 18.05 -14.20
C GLN A 48 -4.44 18.85 -13.00
N LYS A 49 -4.07 18.52 -11.75
CA LYS A 49 -4.51 19.25 -10.54
C LYS A 49 -3.38 19.91 -9.73
N MET A 50 -2.13 19.80 -10.17
CA MET A 50 -0.95 20.36 -9.49
C MET A 50 -0.69 21.86 -9.76
N LYS A 51 -1.73 22.70 -9.69
CA LYS A 51 -1.54 24.16 -9.64
C LYS A 51 -1.72 24.75 -8.23
N GLN A 52 -1.96 23.92 -7.19
CA GLN A 52 -2.44 24.44 -5.89
C GLN A 52 -1.86 23.84 -4.60
N TYR A 53 -0.98 22.83 -4.59
CA TYR A 53 -0.79 22.02 -3.35
C TYR A 53 0.63 21.98 -2.79
N SER A 54 0.79 22.45 -1.55
CA SER A 54 2.02 22.65 -0.78
C SER A 54 2.20 21.69 0.42
N SER A 55 1.78 20.41 0.32
CA SER A 55 1.64 19.53 1.50
C SER A 55 2.08 18.06 1.30
N GLY A 56 3.37 17.78 1.14
CA GLY A 56 3.87 16.45 0.72
C GLY A 56 3.66 15.25 1.67
N LEU A 57 3.62 15.43 3.00
CA LEU A 57 3.46 14.30 3.95
C LEU A 57 2.04 13.75 3.97
N GLY A 58 1.03 14.63 4.08
CA GLY A 58 -0.37 14.21 4.12
C GLY A 58 -0.82 13.59 2.80
N GLU A 59 -0.29 14.10 1.68
CA GLU A 59 -0.54 13.56 0.35
C GLU A 59 0.08 12.17 0.17
N PHE A 60 1.31 11.94 0.63
CA PHE A 60 1.95 10.63 0.61
C PHE A 60 1.09 9.57 1.35
N VAL A 61 0.66 9.88 2.57
CA VAL A 61 -0.14 8.94 3.38
C VAL A 61 -1.48 8.64 2.70
N GLN A 62 -2.15 9.64 2.16
CA GLN A 62 -3.40 9.45 1.42
C GLN A 62 -3.21 8.55 0.19
N ASN A 63 -2.15 8.81 -0.57
CA ASN A 63 -1.83 8.08 -1.79
C ASN A 63 -1.44 6.62 -1.51
N TYR A 64 -0.63 6.37 -0.48
CA TYR A 64 -0.25 5.02 -0.07
C TYR A 64 -1.45 4.21 0.44
N THR A 65 -2.36 4.86 1.18
CA THR A 65 -3.51 4.19 1.79
C THR A 65 -4.72 4.05 0.86
N LYS A 66 -4.81 4.82 -0.23
CA LYS A 66 -5.92 4.75 -1.19
C LYS A 66 -6.13 3.35 -1.79
N PRO A 67 -5.15 2.69 -2.45
CA PRO A 67 -5.35 1.36 -3.02
C PRO A 67 -5.64 0.30 -1.94
N ARG A 68 -5.06 0.48 -0.75
CA ARG A 68 -5.28 -0.37 0.44
C ARG A 68 -6.70 -0.28 0.97
N ARG A 69 -7.26 0.94 1.04
CA ARG A 69 -8.67 1.15 1.36
C ARG A 69 -9.58 0.51 0.31
N LEU A 70 -9.27 0.70 -0.96
CA LEU A 70 -10.04 0.15 -2.08
C LEU A 70 -10.12 -1.38 -2.03
N ALA A 71 -8.98 -2.04 -1.81
CA ALA A 71 -8.91 -3.49 -1.62
C ALA A 71 -9.68 -3.96 -0.37
N LEU A 72 -9.55 -3.23 0.76
CA LEU A 72 -10.26 -3.59 1.99
C LEU A 72 -11.78 -3.43 1.84
N ASP A 73 -12.23 -2.35 1.20
CA ASP A 73 -13.65 -2.11 0.91
C ASP A 73 -14.22 -3.24 0.05
N ALA A 74 -13.50 -3.67 -0.99
CA ALA A 74 -13.95 -4.79 -1.83
C ALA A 74 -14.04 -6.13 -1.08
N VAL A 75 -13.16 -6.40 -0.11
CA VAL A 75 -13.27 -7.61 0.72
C VAL A 75 -14.44 -7.52 1.70
N MET A 76 -14.78 -6.33 2.19
CA MET A 76 -15.99 -6.12 2.99
C MET A 76 -17.25 -6.38 2.15
N ASP A 77 -17.31 -5.83 0.94
CA ASP A 77 -18.41 -6.08 0.00
C ASP A 77 -18.54 -7.57 -0.34
N GLU A 78 -17.42 -8.29 -0.51
CA GLU A 78 -17.41 -9.76 -0.69
C GLU A 78 -18.04 -10.48 0.52
N GLN A 79 -17.76 -10.05 1.75
CA GLN A 79 -18.34 -10.64 2.95
C GLN A 79 -19.84 -10.37 3.10
N GLU A 80 -20.30 -9.19 2.68
CA GLU A 80 -21.71 -8.80 2.76
C GLU A 80 -22.55 -9.45 1.66
N THR A 81 -22.03 -9.48 0.42
CA THR A 81 -22.76 -9.93 -0.77
C THR A 81 -22.52 -11.39 -1.13
N GLY A 82 -21.44 -12.01 -0.61
CA GLY A 82 -20.99 -13.34 -0.99
C GLY A 82 -20.39 -13.43 -2.40
N SER A 83 -20.29 -12.31 -3.12
CA SER A 83 -19.74 -12.26 -4.47
C SER A 83 -18.21 -12.09 -4.42
N PRO A 84 -17.44 -12.81 -5.25
CA PRO A 84 -15.99 -12.69 -5.24
C PRO A 84 -15.55 -11.28 -5.62
N VAL A 85 -14.40 -10.85 -5.10
CA VAL A 85 -13.81 -9.55 -5.44
C VAL A 85 -13.61 -9.40 -6.95
N ASP A 86 -14.22 -8.37 -7.51
CA ASP A 86 -14.07 -7.99 -8.92
C ASP A 86 -12.89 -7.03 -9.11
N THR A 87 -11.78 -7.57 -9.61
CA THR A 87 -10.56 -6.81 -9.89
C THR A 87 -10.70 -5.84 -11.07
N ALA A 88 -11.66 -6.03 -11.97
CA ALA A 88 -11.95 -5.08 -13.03
C ALA A 88 -12.63 -3.84 -12.46
N ARG A 89 -13.59 -4.02 -11.55
CA ARG A 89 -14.22 -2.90 -10.82
C ARG A 89 -13.22 -2.13 -9.95
N LEU A 90 -12.28 -2.83 -9.32
CA LEU A 90 -11.18 -2.19 -8.59
C LEU A 90 -10.31 -1.33 -9.51
N LEU A 91 -10.00 -1.84 -10.71
CA LEU A 91 -9.22 -1.12 -11.72
C LEU A 91 -9.94 0.17 -12.18
N GLU A 92 -11.25 0.09 -12.44
CA GLU A 92 -12.06 1.27 -12.79
C GLU A 92 -12.05 2.33 -11.68
N SER A 93 -12.15 1.87 -10.42
CA SER A 93 -12.18 2.72 -9.23
C SER A 93 -10.81 3.35 -8.92
N ALA A 94 -9.71 2.71 -9.33
CA ALA A 94 -8.36 3.19 -9.12
C ALA A 94 -8.00 4.40 -10.01
N GLY A 95 -8.75 4.61 -11.10
CA GLY A 95 -8.50 5.66 -12.10
C GLY A 95 -7.85 5.09 -13.37
N ALA A 96 -7.35 5.95 -14.26
CA ALA A 96 -7.01 5.52 -15.62
C ALA A 96 -5.61 4.86 -15.75
N ILE A 97 -5.37 3.77 -15.04
CA ILE A 97 -4.12 3.01 -15.12
C ILE A 97 -3.79 2.64 -16.58
N PRO A 98 -2.53 2.88 -17.04
CA PRO A 98 -2.10 2.54 -18.40
C PRO A 98 -2.36 1.08 -18.73
N GLU A 99 -2.78 0.79 -19.95
CA GLU A 99 -3.21 -0.55 -20.37
C GLU A 99 -2.18 -1.64 -20.07
N GLN A 100 -0.91 -1.37 -20.36
CA GLN A 100 0.23 -2.25 -20.09
C GLN A 100 0.48 -2.56 -18.59
N SER A 101 -0.06 -1.73 -17.68
CA SER A 101 0.09 -1.87 -16.23
C SER A 101 -1.17 -2.41 -15.55
N ARG A 102 -2.27 -2.59 -16.29
CA ARG A 102 -3.57 -3.01 -15.74
C ARG A 102 -3.50 -4.40 -15.12
N SER A 103 -2.86 -5.36 -15.80
CA SER A 103 -2.70 -6.72 -15.29
C SER A 103 -1.89 -6.73 -13.99
N LEU A 104 -0.77 -6.02 -13.95
CA LEU A 104 0.08 -5.90 -12.77
C LEU A 104 -0.63 -5.24 -11.59
N PHE A 105 -1.48 -4.24 -11.85
CA PHE A 105 -2.34 -3.66 -10.83
C PHE A 105 -3.33 -4.68 -10.28
N GLN A 106 -3.99 -5.44 -11.15
CA GLN A 106 -4.96 -6.47 -10.74
C GLN A 106 -4.29 -7.58 -9.92
N ASP A 107 -3.11 -8.05 -10.34
CA ASP A 107 -2.31 -9.02 -9.59
C ASP A 107 -1.97 -8.50 -8.19
N TRP A 108 -1.56 -7.23 -8.09
CA TRP A 108 -1.31 -6.60 -6.79
C TRP A 108 -2.57 -6.50 -5.93
N MET A 109 -3.72 -6.12 -6.52
CA MET A 109 -4.99 -6.08 -5.80
C MET A 109 -5.44 -7.46 -5.32
N LEU A 110 -5.21 -8.53 -6.08
CA LEU A 110 -5.50 -9.90 -5.66
C LEU A 110 -4.70 -10.29 -4.41
N VAL A 111 -3.39 -10.01 -4.41
CA VAL A 111 -2.53 -10.30 -3.25
C VAL A 111 -2.95 -9.47 -2.03
N LEU A 112 -3.33 -8.21 -2.24
CA LEU A 112 -3.73 -7.30 -1.17
C LEU A 112 -5.09 -7.65 -0.57
N THR A 113 -6.05 -8.03 -1.42
CA THR A 113 -7.38 -8.48 -0.98
C THR A 113 -7.29 -9.81 -0.23
N ASP A 114 -6.42 -10.74 -0.65
CA ASP A 114 -6.17 -11.98 0.08
C ASP A 114 -5.55 -11.73 1.47
N HIS A 115 -4.62 -10.78 1.55
CA HIS A 115 -4.06 -10.33 2.82
C HIS A 115 -5.16 -9.80 3.76
N TYR A 116 -6.06 -8.94 3.27
CA TYR A 116 -7.16 -8.39 4.08
C TYR A 116 -8.23 -9.42 4.43
N ARG A 117 -8.52 -10.36 3.52
CA ARG A 117 -9.41 -11.50 3.80
C ARG A 117 -8.89 -12.33 4.96
N THR A 118 -7.58 -12.58 4.99
CA THR A 118 -6.91 -13.27 6.10
C THR A 118 -7.05 -12.50 7.42
N LEU A 119 -6.83 -11.19 7.41
CA LEU A 119 -6.95 -10.36 8.61
C LEU A 119 -8.39 -10.21 9.12
N LEU A 120 -9.37 -10.06 8.23
CA LEU A 120 -10.78 -9.92 8.61
C LEU A 120 -11.33 -11.23 9.22
N LYS A 121 -10.89 -12.39 8.73
CA LYS A 121 -11.24 -13.71 9.28
C LYS A 121 -10.51 -14.02 10.61
N ALA A 122 -9.39 -13.37 10.89
CA ALA A 122 -8.60 -13.59 12.09
C ALA A 122 -9.29 -13.14 13.39
N HIS A 123 -8.82 -13.63 14.53
CA HIS A 123 -9.33 -13.23 15.85
C HIS A 123 -8.41 -12.18 16.49
N GLY A 124 -9.00 -11.12 17.05
CA GLY A 124 -8.24 -10.08 17.73
C GLY A 124 -8.94 -8.72 17.76
N GLY A 125 -8.60 -7.91 18.77
CA GLY A 125 -9.03 -6.52 18.90
C GLY A 125 -7.94 -5.51 18.58
N THR A 126 -6.73 -5.96 18.22
CA THR A 126 -5.59 -5.10 17.85
C THR A 126 -4.97 -5.60 16.55
N PRO A 127 -4.25 -4.74 15.80
CA PRO A 127 -3.58 -5.15 14.57
C PRO A 127 -2.64 -6.34 14.77
N GLU A 128 -1.89 -6.34 15.87
CA GLU A 128 -0.90 -7.36 16.19
C GLU A 128 -1.59 -8.71 16.48
N ALA A 129 -2.74 -8.69 17.17
CA ALA A 129 -3.55 -9.88 17.41
C ALA A 129 -4.13 -10.45 16.11
N LEU A 130 -4.63 -9.59 15.22
CA LEU A 130 -5.15 -10.00 13.91
C LEU A 130 -4.05 -10.64 13.05
N ILE A 131 -2.85 -10.04 13.02
CA ILE A 131 -1.71 -10.58 12.26
C ILE A 131 -1.24 -11.91 12.84
N ARG A 132 -1.08 -12.02 14.17
CA ARG A 132 -0.71 -13.28 14.83
C ARG A 132 -1.72 -14.39 14.55
N SER A 133 -3.01 -14.10 14.71
CA SER A 133 -4.07 -15.09 14.50
C SER A 133 -4.24 -15.47 13.03
N GLY A 134 -4.03 -14.53 12.10
CA GLY A 134 -4.18 -14.76 10.66
C GLY A 134 -3.04 -15.58 10.07
N TYR A 135 -1.79 -15.25 10.42
CA TYR A 135 -0.59 -15.86 9.81
C TYR A 135 0.06 -16.95 10.65
N ARG A 136 -0.30 -17.11 11.94
CA ARG A 136 0.19 -18.14 12.88
C ARG A 136 1.68 -18.08 13.22
N SER A 137 2.54 -17.74 12.28
CA SER A 137 3.99 -17.63 12.47
C SER A 137 4.57 -16.38 11.82
N LYS A 138 5.74 -15.98 12.32
CA LYS A 138 6.55 -14.89 11.74
C LYS A 138 6.92 -15.17 10.28
N THR A 139 7.25 -16.42 9.98
CA THR A 139 7.68 -16.86 8.64
C THR A 139 6.56 -16.70 7.63
N ASP A 140 5.35 -17.14 7.97
CA ASP A 140 4.18 -17.06 7.09
C ASP A 140 3.78 -15.60 6.83
N TYR A 141 3.84 -14.76 7.87
CA TYR A 141 3.58 -13.32 7.72
C TYR A 141 4.62 -12.66 6.80
N LEU A 142 5.92 -12.93 7.01
CA LEU A 142 6.98 -12.38 6.16
C LEU A 142 6.90 -12.89 4.71
N LEU A 143 6.50 -14.14 4.51
CA LEU A 143 6.28 -14.68 3.17
C LEU A 143 5.17 -13.90 2.46
N GLN A 144 4.04 -13.65 3.13
CA GLN A 144 2.96 -12.84 2.57
C GLN A 144 3.42 -11.40 2.27
N CYS A 145 4.17 -10.77 3.18
CA CYS A 145 4.73 -9.45 2.94
C CYS A 145 5.65 -9.41 1.72
N ASN A 146 6.46 -10.45 1.51
CA ASN A 146 7.33 -10.54 0.34
C ASN A 146 6.53 -10.69 -0.96
N VAL A 147 5.47 -11.50 -0.96
CA VAL A 147 4.56 -11.64 -2.11
C VAL A 147 3.90 -10.30 -2.43
N LEU A 148 3.40 -9.60 -1.41
CA LEU A 148 2.79 -8.27 -1.58
C LEU A 148 3.77 -7.24 -2.13
N ASN A 149 4.97 -7.15 -1.53
CA ASN A 149 6.01 -6.23 -1.98
C ASN A 149 6.42 -6.52 -3.43
N LYS A 150 6.53 -7.79 -3.81
CA LYS A 150 6.88 -8.18 -5.19
C LYS A 150 5.82 -7.71 -6.19
N ALA A 151 4.54 -7.89 -5.88
CA ALA A 151 3.45 -7.45 -6.74
C ALA A 151 3.35 -5.91 -6.82
N GLU A 152 3.47 -5.21 -5.69
CA GLU A 152 3.49 -3.74 -5.63
C GLU A 152 4.67 -3.16 -6.44
N ASN A 153 5.85 -3.78 -6.33
CA ASN A 153 7.04 -3.35 -7.05
C ASN A 153 6.93 -3.57 -8.56
N ALA A 154 6.38 -4.71 -9.00
CA ALA A 154 6.18 -4.97 -10.42
C ALA A 154 5.23 -3.94 -11.04
N PHE A 155 4.14 -3.59 -10.34
CA PHE A 155 3.25 -2.52 -10.76
C PHE A 155 3.94 -1.15 -10.76
N ALA A 156 4.71 -0.81 -9.73
CA ALA A 156 5.45 0.46 -9.67
C ALA A 156 6.47 0.57 -10.81
N GLU A 157 7.19 -0.51 -11.13
CA GLU A 157 8.17 -0.56 -12.22
C GLU A 157 7.55 -0.38 -13.61
N SER A 158 6.36 -0.97 -13.84
CA SER A 158 5.68 -0.79 -15.13
C SER A 158 5.24 0.66 -15.37
N LEU A 159 4.99 1.42 -14.28
CA LEU A 159 4.71 2.85 -14.34
C LEU A 159 5.97 3.70 -14.57
N MET A 160 7.13 3.28 -14.03
CA MET A 160 8.40 4.03 -14.18
C MET A 160 8.84 4.16 -15.64
N SER A 161 8.57 3.16 -16.49
CA SER A 161 8.94 3.18 -17.92
C SER A 161 8.34 4.32 -18.75
N ARG A 162 7.42 5.09 -18.18
CA ARG A 162 6.66 6.17 -18.85
C ARG A 162 6.94 7.56 -18.30
N ILE A 163 7.82 7.70 -17.31
CA ILE A 163 8.08 9.00 -16.71
C ILE A 163 9.13 9.71 -17.56
N GLU A 164 8.72 10.77 -18.27
CA GLU A 164 9.65 11.67 -18.95
C GLU A 164 10.25 12.62 -17.90
N GLY A 165 11.55 12.48 -17.60
CA GLY A 165 12.23 13.33 -16.61
C GLY A 165 13.58 12.78 -16.14
N ASP A 166 14.11 13.33 -15.06
CA ASP A 166 15.36 12.86 -14.42
C ASP A 166 15.15 11.48 -13.78
N ASP A 167 15.22 10.46 -14.63
CA ASP A 167 15.01 9.04 -14.35
C ASP A 167 15.76 8.55 -13.11
N GLN A 168 16.91 9.14 -12.80
CA GLN A 168 17.82 8.63 -11.78
C GLN A 168 17.33 8.97 -10.36
N ASP A 169 16.85 10.19 -10.12
CA ASP A 169 16.32 10.60 -8.82
C ASP A 169 15.02 9.88 -8.47
N ILE A 170 14.17 9.69 -9.47
CA ILE A 170 12.93 8.93 -9.40
C ILE A 170 13.20 7.47 -9.00
N ARG A 171 14.13 6.81 -9.69
CA ARG A 171 14.52 5.43 -9.39
C ARG A 171 15.14 5.33 -7.99
N ASN A 172 15.95 6.30 -7.59
CA ASN A 172 16.54 6.35 -6.25
C ASN A 172 15.47 6.42 -5.15
N VAL A 173 14.41 7.23 -5.33
CA VAL A 173 13.30 7.33 -4.36
C VAL A 173 12.50 6.03 -4.31
N VAL A 174 12.18 5.44 -5.47
CA VAL A 174 11.47 4.15 -5.54
C VAL A 174 12.27 3.06 -4.84
N GLU A 175 13.59 3.00 -5.06
CA GLU A 175 14.46 2.03 -4.41
C GLU A 175 14.54 2.24 -2.90
N LYS A 176 14.69 3.50 -2.44
CA LYS A 176 14.60 3.84 -1.01
C LYS A 176 13.28 3.39 -0.40
N MET A 177 12.16 3.55 -1.12
CA MET A 177 10.85 3.12 -0.65
C MET A 177 10.78 1.59 -0.53
N LYS A 178 11.27 0.85 -1.53
CA LYS A 178 11.32 -0.62 -1.52
C LYS A 178 12.09 -1.17 -0.31
N ILE A 179 13.26 -0.60 -0.05
CA ILE A 179 14.10 -0.96 1.10
C ILE A 179 13.36 -0.61 2.40
N ALA A 180 12.82 0.61 2.51
CA ALA A 180 12.14 1.07 3.72
C ALA A 180 10.90 0.23 4.06
N VAL A 181 10.09 -0.17 3.06
CA VAL A 181 8.94 -1.06 3.25
C VAL A 181 9.40 -2.42 3.76
N THR A 182 10.43 -3.00 3.15
CA THR A 182 10.95 -4.32 3.55
C THR A 182 11.48 -4.30 4.99
N ASP A 183 12.23 -3.27 5.36
CA ASP A 183 12.76 -3.12 6.72
C ASP A 183 11.67 -2.84 7.75
N LEU A 184 10.67 -2.01 7.42
CA LEU A 184 9.51 -1.78 8.28
C LEU A 184 8.75 -3.07 8.53
N ARG A 185 8.47 -3.86 7.49
CA ARG A 185 7.76 -5.15 7.62
C ARG A 185 8.53 -6.15 8.47
N ARG A 186 9.85 -6.20 8.34
CA ARG A 186 10.69 -7.05 9.21
C ARG A 186 10.63 -6.61 10.67
N GLN A 187 10.77 -5.31 10.94
CA GLN A 187 10.68 -4.79 12.30
C GLN A 187 9.30 -4.99 12.93
N GLU A 188 8.23 -4.84 12.13
CA GLU A 188 6.88 -5.17 12.58
C GLU A 188 6.74 -6.67 12.87
N ALA A 189 7.22 -7.54 11.99
CA ALA A 189 7.19 -8.99 12.22
C ALA A 189 7.97 -9.38 13.49
N ASP A 190 9.13 -8.75 13.74
CA ASP A 190 9.89 -8.91 14.97
C ASP A 190 9.12 -8.44 16.20
N ALA A 191 8.43 -7.30 16.13
CA ALA A 191 7.64 -6.79 17.26
C ALA A 191 6.40 -7.67 17.53
N ILE A 192 5.76 -8.14 16.47
CA ILE A 192 4.54 -8.93 16.53
C ILE A 192 4.84 -10.36 16.97
N PHE A 193 5.86 -11.05 16.48
CA PHE A 193 6.05 -12.48 16.79
C PHE A 193 7.15 -12.76 17.85
N ARG A 194 7.42 -11.77 18.70
CA ARG A 194 8.18 -11.96 19.95
C ARG A 194 7.48 -12.90 20.92
#